data_AF-A0A847VZE8-F1
#
_entry.id   AF-A0A847VZE8-F1
#
_cell.length_a   1.000
_cell.length_b   1.000
_cell.length_c   1.000
_cell.angle_alpha   90.00
_cell.angle_beta   90.00
_cell.angle_gamma   90.00
#
_symmetry.space_group_name_H-M   'P 1'
#
loop_
_entity.id
_entity.type
_entity.pdbx_description
1 polymer ?
#
loop_
_entity_poly.entity_id
_entity_poly.type
_entity_poly.pdbx_seq_one_letter_code
_entity_poly.pdbx_strand_id
1 'polypeptide(L)'
;MSKNRKVFSEEELKGVINSRKNEAELILEDETKLKQLRKKAIRIIKNIKDLPVIRDLVDDLLVLLNLINDYAKGYYKKIPLGFIVSAIVGILYLISPIDIIPDFIPIAGWVDDAAVLIFLLNSGLGLELRKYKKWKFKNKKNEFIDKLQIKISEVVKDKYLAAMFLTDEDNLKLLISRSSDILLLPIEVKPELIEFDYIELKSICKTLNLEIMDVLDAIRIQVKNKNMMTNTRDIKVCRESDFTDFDETFEIVSEEDF
;
A
#
# COMPACT_ATOMS: atom_id res chain seq x y z
N MET A 1 -27.51 10.95 -28.38
CA MET A 1 -26.57 12.00 -28.83
C MET A 1 -25.18 11.65 -28.31
N SER A 2 -24.30 11.13 -29.17
CA SER A 2 -22.92 10.77 -28.81
C SER A 2 -22.08 12.03 -28.64
N LYS A 3 -21.60 12.29 -27.43
CA LYS A 3 -20.51 13.26 -27.23
C LYS A 3 -19.24 12.66 -27.83
N ASN A 4 -18.76 13.23 -28.94
CA ASN A 4 -17.41 13.01 -29.47
C ASN A 4 -16.39 13.34 -28.37
N ARG A 5 -15.91 12.33 -27.65
CA ARG A 5 -14.65 12.43 -26.90
C ARG A 5 -13.54 12.34 -27.94
N LYS A 6 -12.73 13.38 -28.07
CA LYS A 6 -11.50 13.35 -28.86
C LYS A 6 -10.61 12.27 -28.23
N VAL A 7 -10.39 11.18 -28.94
CA VAL A 7 -9.52 10.08 -28.51
C VAL A 7 -8.18 10.31 -29.17
N PHE A 8 -7.12 10.51 -28.38
CA PHE A 8 -5.75 10.60 -28.90
C PHE A 8 -5.37 9.30 -29.62
N SER A 9 -4.65 9.39 -30.73
CA SER A 9 -4.02 8.23 -31.37
C SER A 9 -2.68 7.89 -30.70
N GLU A 10 -2.16 6.68 -30.90
CA GLU A 10 -0.81 6.32 -30.42
C GLU A 10 0.29 7.20 -31.05
N GLU A 11 0.08 7.67 -32.28
CA GLU A 11 1.02 8.53 -33.00
C GLU A 11 1.03 9.93 -32.41
N GLU A 12 -0.14 10.47 -32.08
CA GLU A 12 -0.28 11.76 -31.40
C GLU A 12 0.37 11.71 -30.01
N LEU A 13 0.17 10.61 -29.26
CA LEU A 13 0.87 10.38 -28.00
C LEU A 13 2.39 10.39 -28.13
N LYS A 14 2.91 9.65 -29.12
CA LYS A 14 4.36 9.60 -29.35
C LYS A 14 4.89 10.99 -29.71
N GLY A 15 4.13 11.75 -30.49
CA GLY A 15 4.42 13.16 -30.78
C GLY A 15 4.50 14.01 -29.50
N VAL A 16 3.49 13.88 -28.63
CA VAL A 16 3.41 14.57 -27.33
C VAL A 16 4.57 14.19 -26.40
N ILE A 17 4.90 12.91 -26.29
CA ILE A 17 6.04 12.45 -25.47
C ILE A 17 7.35 12.98 -26.04
N ASN A 18 7.54 12.89 -27.36
CA ASN A 18 8.78 13.31 -28.02
C ASN A 18 8.99 14.82 -27.94
N SER A 19 7.93 15.63 -28.00
CA SER A 19 8.03 17.10 -27.97
C SER A 19 8.65 17.63 -26.67
N ARG A 20 8.40 16.94 -25.54
CA ARG A 20 8.90 17.32 -24.20
C ARG A 20 9.84 16.30 -23.56
N LYS A 21 10.34 15.33 -24.34
CA LYS A 21 11.21 14.25 -23.84
C LYS A 21 12.46 14.80 -23.13
N ASN A 22 13.21 15.68 -23.81
CA ASN A 22 14.45 16.24 -23.27
C ASN A 22 14.21 17.06 -21.99
N GLU A 23 13.11 17.82 -21.94
CA GLU A 23 12.72 18.58 -20.74
C GLU A 23 12.42 17.61 -19.59
N ALA A 24 11.69 16.53 -19.85
CA ALA A 24 11.34 15.53 -18.86
C ALA A 24 12.57 14.79 -18.32
N GLU A 25 13.53 14.42 -19.17
CA GLU A 25 14.80 13.81 -18.75
C GLU A 25 15.63 14.78 -17.88
N LEU A 26 15.75 16.05 -18.28
CA LEU A 26 16.42 17.08 -17.48
C LEU A 26 15.75 17.33 -16.12
N ILE A 27 14.43 17.22 -16.04
CA ILE A 27 13.70 17.32 -14.76
C ILE A 27 13.98 16.11 -13.88
N LEU A 28 14.07 14.92 -14.48
CA LEU A 28 14.30 13.69 -13.74
C LEU A 28 15.68 13.63 -13.09
N GLU A 29 16.69 14.19 -13.77
CA GLU A 29 18.08 14.23 -13.30
C GLU A 29 18.37 15.36 -12.30
N ASP A 30 17.51 16.38 -12.24
CA ASP A 30 17.69 17.55 -11.38
C ASP A 30 16.68 17.55 -10.21
N GLU A 31 17.18 17.29 -9.00
CA GLU A 31 16.36 17.23 -7.79
C GLU A 31 15.57 18.53 -7.53
N THR A 32 16.14 19.69 -7.89
CA THR A 32 15.48 20.99 -7.69
C THR A 32 14.32 21.15 -8.67
N LYS A 33 14.52 20.83 -9.95
CA LYS A 33 13.44 20.85 -10.95
C LYS A 33 12.35 19.84 -10.62
N LEU A 34 12.71 18.64 -10.18
CA LEU A 34 11.74 17.63 -9.77
C LEU A 34 10.89 18.10 -8.57
N LYS A 35 11.51 18.73 -7.57
CA LYS A 35 10.81 19.35 -6.43
C LYS A 35 9.84 20.44 -6.90
N GLN A 36 10.25 21.27 -7.86
CA GLN A 36 9.39 22.30 -8.44
C GLN A 36 8.21 21.71 -9.21
N LEU A 37 8.44 20.70 -10.05
CA LEU A 37 7.39 19.97 -10.77
C LEU A 37 6.34 19.43 -9.78
N ARG A 38 6.80 18.70 -8.76
CA ARG A 38 5.93 18.13 -7.72
C ARG A 38 5.13 19.22 -7.00
N LYS A 39 5.76 20.34 -6.63
CA LYS A 39 5.09 21.46 -5.96
C LYS A 39 3.98 22.06 -6.84
N LYS A 40 4.25 22.27 -8.14
CA LYS A 40 3.27 22.79 -9.09
C LYS A 40 2.11 21.81 -9.29
N ALA A 41 2.39 20.53 -9.50
CA ALA A 41 1.39 19.49 -9.65
C ALA A 41 0.46 19.39 -8.42
N ILE A 42 1.02 19.39 -7.21
CA ILE A 42 0.24 19.36 -5.96
C ILE A 42 -0.67 20.57 -5.83
N ARG A 43 -0.22 21.77 -6.24
CA ARG A 43 -1.06 22.97 -6.22
C ARG A 43 -2.30 22.80 -7.11
N ILE A 44 -2.14 22.24 -8.30
CA ILE A 44 -3.25 21.99 -9.22
C ILE A 44 -4.18 20.92 -8.67
N ILE A 45 -3.64 19.80 -8.18
CA ILE A 45 -4.41 18.73 -7.53
C ILE A 45 -5.29 19.30 -6.41
N LYS A 46 -4.75 20.19 -5.56
CA LYS A 46 -5.52 20.83 -4.48
C LYS A 46 -6.69 21.69 -4.96
N ASN A 47 -6.59 22.26 -6.16
CA ASN A 47 -7.65 23.09 -6.74
C ASN A 47 -8.75 22.26 -7.43
N ILE A 48 -8.45 21.03 -7.84
CA ILE A 48 -9.39 20.16 -8.60
C ILE A 48 -9.93 18.97 -7.79
N LYS A 49 -9.34 18.66 -6.63
CA LYS A 49 -9.68 17.47 -5.82
C LYS A 49 -11.13 17.39 -5.36
N ASP A 50 -11.80 18.53 -5.22
CA ASP A 50 -13.17 18.60 -4.71
C ASP A 50 -14.21 18.37 -5.82
N LEU A 51 -13.76 18.22 -7.07
CA LEU A 51 -14.61 17.88 -8.22
C LEU A 51 -14.89 16.38 -8.25
N PRO A 52 -16.17 15.93 -8.13
CA PRO A 52 -16.51 14.51 -8.04
C PRO A 52 -16.01 13.67 -9.22
N VAL A 53 -15.99 14.27 -10.42
CA VAL A 53 -15.62 13.59 -11.67
C VAL A 53 -14.11 13.30 -11.76
N ILE A 54 -13.27 13.95 -10.95
CA ILE A 54 -11.80 13.93 -11.09
C ILE A 54 -11.11 13.20 -9.93
N ARG A 55 -11.88 12.73 -8.92
CA ARG A 55 -11.32 12.13 -7.69
C ARG A 55 -10.37 10.96 -7.96
N ASP A 56 -10.76 10.03 -8.82
CA ASP A 56 -9.92 8.86 -9.14
C ASP A 56 -8.62 9.26 -9.88
N LEU A 57 -8.70 10.29 -10.74
CA LEU A 57 -7.55 10.82 -11.46
C LEU A 57 -6.55 11.50 -10.50
N VAL A 58 -7.04 12.15 -9.45
CA VAL A 58 -6.20 12.76 -8.41
C VAL A 58 -5.39 11.71 -7.68
N ASP A 59 -5.99 10.57 -7.33
CA ASP A 59 -5.26 9.49 -6.65
C ASP A 59 -4.16 8.92 -7.55
N ASP A 60 -4.45 8.72 -8.84
CA ASP A 60 -3.46 8.26 -9.81
C ASP A 60 -2.33 9.28 -10.03
N LEU A 61 -2.65 10.57 -10.06
CA LEU A 61 -1.65 11.66 -10.14
C LEU A 61 -0.72 11.69 -8.93
N LEU A 62 -1.28 11.55 -7.71
CA LEU A 62 -0.48 11.48 -6.50
C LEU A 62 0.45 10.26 -6.51
N VAL A 63 -0.03 9.12 -7.03
CA VAL A 63 0.77 7.91 -7.17
C VAL A 63 1.87 8.10 -8.21
N LEU A 64 1.58 8.74 -9.36
CA LEU A 64 2.57 9.07 -10.39
C LEU A 64 3.68 9.96 -9.84
N LEU A 65 3.34 11.00 -9.08
CA LEU A 65 4.32 11.86 -8.42
C LEU A 65 5.23 11.10 -7.46
N ASN A 66 4.70 10.09 -6.78
CA ASN A 66 5.49 9.23 -5.90
C ASN A 66 6.37 8.27 -6.70
N LEU A 67 5.85 7.68 -7.80
CA LEU A 67 6.62 6.84 -8.71
C LEU A 67 7.84 7.57 -9.26
N ILE A 68 7.66 8.79 -9.78
CA ILE A 68 8.76 9.59 -10.33
C ILE A 68 9.81 9.87 -9.25
N ASN A 69 9.37 10.29 -8.06
CA ASN A 69 10.28 10.57 -6.95
C ASN A 69 11.08 9.33 -6.52
N ASP A 70 10.43 8.17 -6.39
CA ASP A 70 11.09 6.94 -5.99
C ASP A 70 12.02 6.39 -7.08
N TYR A 71 11.68 6.62 -8.35
CA TYR A 71 12.57 6.32 -9.46
C TYR A 71 13.82 7.22 -9.41
N ALA A 72 13.65 8.53 -9.21
CA ALA A 72 14.76 9.48 -9.11
C ALA A 72 15.70 9.14 -7.95
N LYS A 73 15.14 8.75 -6.80
CA LYS A 73 15.91 8.32 -5.60
C LYS A 73 16.55 6.94 -5.72
N GLY A 74 16.25 6.16 -6.77
CA GLY A 74 16.78 4.80 -6.91
C GLY A 74 15.99 3.72 -6.18
N TYR A 75 14.91 4.06 -5.47
CA TYR A 75 14.10 3.10 -4.70
C TYR A 75 13.27 2.17 -5.58
N TYR A 76 12.84 2.63 -6.77
CA TYR A 76 12.08 1.82 -7.71
C TYR A 76 12.60 1.97 -9.14
N LYS A 77 13.48 1.06 -9.56
CA LYS A 77 14.05 1.02 -10.93
C LYS A 77 13.51 -0.10 -11.83
N LYS A 78 12.53 -0.88 -11.34
CA LYS A 78 11.87 -1.97 -12.09
C LYS A 78 10.80 -1.43 -13.07
N ILE A 79 11.14 -0.38 -13.81
CA ILE A 79 10.28 0.29 -14.77
C ILE A 79 11.18 0.92 -15.87
N PRO A 80 10.85 0.76 -17.16
CA PRO A 80 11.60 1.40 -18.24
C PRO A 80 11.58 2.92 -18.11
N LEU A 81 12.71 3.57 -18.42
CA LEU A 81 12.86 5.02 -18.35
C LEU A 81 11.77 5.76 -19.14
N GLY A 82 11.41 5.22 -20.32
CA GLY A 82 10.37 5.79 -21.18
C GLY A 82 9.04 6.05 -20.44
N PHE A 83 8.61 5.14 -19.54
CA PHE A 83 7.38 5.35 -18.77
C PHE A 83 7.50 6.47 -17.74
N ILE A 84 8.68 6.66 -17.14
CA ILE A 84 8.93 7.75 -16.20
C ILE A 84 8.94 9.09 -16.94
N VAL A 85 9.58 9.13 -18.10
CA VAL A 85 9.56 10.29 -19.00
C VAL A 85 8.13 10.60 -19.42
N SER A 86 7.34 9.61 -19.86
CA SER A 86 5.92 9.79 -20.18
C SER A 86 5.11 10.32 -18.99
N ALA A 87 5.37 9.83 -17.78
CA ALA A 87 4.71 10.33 -16.57
C ALA A 87 5.04 11.80 -16.30
N ILE A 88 6.30 12.21 -16.45
CA ILE A 88 6.71 13.61 -16.28
C ILE A 88 6.07 14.48 -17.37
N VAL A 89 6.06 14.04 -18.62
CA VAL A 89 5.40 14.75 -19.73
C VAL A 89 3.90 14.92 -19.43
N GLY A 90 3.20 13.87 -19.02
CA GLY A 90 1.79 13.97 -18.65
C GLY A 90 1.52 14.99 -17.53
N ILE A 91 2.42 15.11 -16.56
CA ILE A 91 2.34 16.11 -15.49
C ILE A 91 2.67 17.52 -15.99
N LEU A 92 3.65 17.67 -16.90
CA LEU A 92 3.97 18.96 -17.51
C LEU A 92 2.79 19.54 -18.29
N TYR A 93 2.10 18.69 -19.07
CA TYR A 93 0.86 19.04 -19.77
C TYR A 93 -0.23 19.50 -18.79
N LEU A 94 -0.40 18.79 -17.67
CA LEU A 94 -1.33 19.21 -16.62
C LEU A 94 -0.95 20.56 -15.99
N ILE A 95 0.35 20.84 -15.83
CA ILE A 95 0.83 22.07 -15.17
C ILE A 95 0.68 23.32 -16.02
N SER A 96 0.92 23.21 -17.32
CA SER A 96 0.89 24.35 -18.23
C SER A 96 0.13 23.96 -19.50
N PRO A 97 -1.22 24.08 -19.51
CA PRO A 97 -2.06 23.78 -20.67
C PRO A 97 -1.89 24.80 -21.84
N ILE A 98 -0.76 25.51 -21.91
CA ILE A 98 -0.61 26.77 -22.66
C ILE A 98 0.01 26.59 -24.06
N ASP A 99 0.71 25.49 -24.36
CA ASP A 99 1.58 25.49 -25.55
C ASP A 99 0.93 25.02 -26.88
N ILE A 100 -0.35 24.65 -26.92
CA ILE A 100 -0.96 24.05 -28.14
C ILE A 100 -2.27 24.71 -28.62
N ILE A 101 -2.95 25.52 -27.81
CA ILE A 101 -4.23 26.12 -28.22
C ILE A 101 -4.17 27.65 -28.11
N PRO A 102 -4.05 28.37 -29.25
CA PRO A 102 -4.37 29.78 -29.29
C PRO A 102 -5.89 29.97 -29.21
N ASP A 103 -6.31 30.77 -28.22
CA ASP A 103 -7.59 31.48 -28.05
C ASP A 103 -8.92 30.73 -27.79
N PHE A 104 -9.61 31.24 -26.75
CA PHE A 104 -11.06 31.17 -26.44
C PHE A 104 -11.72 29.79 -26.21
N ILE A 105 -11.81 29.33 -24.95
CA ILE A 105 -13.04 28.84 -24.25
C ILE A 105 -12.67 28.56 -22.76
N PRO A 106 -13.35 29.17 -21.76
CA PRO A 106 -12.96 29.10 -20.34
C PRO A 106 -13.03 27.70 -19.66
N ILE A 107 -13.55 26.67 -20.33
CA ILE A 107 -13.79 25.33 -19.76
C ILE A 107 -13.25 24.19 -20.65
N ALA A 108 -12.97 24.42 -21.94
CA ALA A 108 -12.66 23.36 -22.90
C ALA A 108 -11.17 22.94 -22.90
N GLY A 109 -10.23 23.84 -22.57
CA GLY A 109 -8.80 23.53 -22.61
C GLY A 109 -8.40 22.40 -21.67
N TRP A 110 -8.98 22.35 -20.46
CA TRP A 110 -8.64 21.35 -19.43
C TRP A 110 -9.06 19.93 -19.81
N VAL A 111 -10.05 19.79 -20.70
CA VAL A 111 -10.56 18.49 -21.14
C VAL A 111 -9.58 17.80 -22.08
N ASP A 112 -8.97 18.56 -23.00
CA ASP A 112 -7.97 18.02 -23.93
C ASP A 112 -6.67 17.63 -23.20
N ASP A 113 -6.25 18.38 -22.17
CA ASP A 113 -5.04 18.05 -21.38
C ASP A 113 -5.24 16.88 -20.42
N ALA A 114 -6.41 16.78 -19.77
CA ALA A 114 -6.76 15.60 -18.99
C ALA A 114 -6.87 14.35 -19.88
N ALA A 115 -7.31 14.50 -21.13
CA ALA A 115 -7.37 13.40 -22.08
C ALA A 115 -5.99 12.83 -22.42
N VAL A 116 -4.94 13.66 -22.53
CA VAL A 116 -3.55 13.19 -22.71
C VAL A 116 -3.14 12.29 -21.54
N LEU A 117 -3.35 12.74 -20.31
CA LEU A 117 -2.98 11.97 -19.12
C LEU A 117 -3.78 10.66 -18.99
N ILE A 118 -5.09 10.72 -19.21
CA ILE A 118 -5.95 9.54 -19.22
C ILE A 118 -5.48 8.55 -20.28
N PHE A 119 -5.13 9.04 -21.47
CA PHE A 119 -4.68 8.20 -22.55
C PHE A 119 -3.29 7.59 -22.24
N LEU A 120 -2.35 8.36 -21.70
CA LEU A 120 -1.07 7.83 -21.20
C LEU A 120 -1.25 6.71 -20.18
N LEU A 121 -2.15 6.90 -19.21
CA LEU A 121 -2.50 5.85 -18.22
C LEU A 121 -3.07 4.60 -18.90
N ASN A 122 -3.81 4.75 -20.00
CA ASN A 122 -4.34 3.63 -20.77
C ASN A 122 -3.31 2.97 -21.71
N SER A 123 -2.26 3.69 -22.15
CA SER A 123 -1.19 3.19 -23.03
C SER A 123 -0.10 2.39 -22.32
N GLY A 124 -0.43 1.72 -21.21
CA GLY A 124 0.49 0.86 -20.45
C GLY A 124 1.14 1.52 -19.23
N LEU A 125 1.14 2.86 -19.12
CA LEU A 125 1.62 3.53 -17.89
C LEU A 125 0.76 3.13 -16.68
N GLY A 126 -0.54 2.90 -16.85
CA GLY A 126 -1.42 2.42 -15.79
C GLY A 126 -1.09 1.01 -15.32
N LEU A 127 -0.57 0.13 -16.19
CA LEU A 127 -0.06 -1.19 -15.79
C LEU A 127 1.18 -1.05 -14.90
N GLU A 128 2.13 -0.20 -15.29
CA GLU A 128 3.33 0.10 -14.50
C GLU A 128 2.98 0.78 -13.18
N LEU A 129 2.01 1.70 -13.19
CA LEU A 129 1.48 2.35 -11.99
C LEU A 129 0.87 1.32 -11.02
N ARG A 130 0.13 0.33 -11.52
CA ARG A 130 -0.39 -0.78 -10.70
C ARG A 130 0.73 -1.64 -10.11
N LYS A 131 1.78 -1.96 -10.87
CA LYS A 131 2.95 -2.68 -10.37
C LYS A 131 3.66 -1.90 -9.26
N TYR A 132 3.82 -0.59 -9.45
CA TYR A 132 4.38 0.30 -8.46
C TYR A 132 3.52 0.40 -7.19
N LYS A 133 2.19 0.55 -7.31
CA LYS A 133 1.24 0.51 -6.17
C LYS A 133 1.43 -0.80 -5.38
N LYS A 134 1.44 -1.95 -6.07
CA LYS A 134 1.68 -3.25 -5.42
C LYS A 134 3.02 -3.31 -4.70
N TRP A 135 4.09 -2.79 -5.31
CA TRP A 135 5.41 -2.73 -4.66
C TRP A 135 5.39 -1.86 -3.39
N LYS A 136 4.77 -0.68 -3.43
CA LYS A 136 4.61 0.17 -2.25
C LYS A 136 3.85 -0.52 -1.12
N PHE A 137 2.76 -1.19 -1.44
CA PHE A 137 1.97 -1.91 -0.45
C PHE A 137 2.69 -3.14 0.11
N LYS A 138 3.56 -3.81 -0.69
CA LYS A 138 4.44 -4.86 -0.16
C LYS A 138 5.41 -4.31 0.89
N ASN A 139 6.01 -3.14 0.64
CA ASN A 139 6.90 -2.51 1.62
C ASN A 139 6.13 -2.11 2.88
N LYS A 140 4.93 -1.53 2.74
CA LYS A 140 4.05 -1.23 3.88
C LYS A 140 3.68 -2.48 4.67
N LYS A 141 3.35 -3.58 3.98
CA LYS A 141 3.06 -4.87 4.62
C LYS A 141 4.24 -5.32 5.48
N ASN A 142 5.46 -5.26 4.96
CA ASN A 142 6.64 -5.68 5.70
C ASN A 142 6.86 -4.77 6.91
N GLU A 143 6.77 -3.45 6.76
CA GLU A 143 6.88 -2.51 7.88
C GLU A 143 5.81 -2.74 8.95
N PHE A 144 4.56 -3.01 8.54
CA PHE A 144 3.46 -3.36 9.43
C PHE A 144 3.75 -4.65 10.19
N ILE A 145 4.18 -5.70 9.47
CA ILE A 145 4.57 -6.99 10.05
C ILE A 145 5.68 -6.80 11.08
N ASP A 146 6.73 -6.05 10.74
CA ASP A 146 7.87 -5.82 11.63
C ASP A 146 7.43 -5.12 12.92
N LYS A 147 6.60 -4.07 12.82
CA LYS A 147 6.06 -3.35 13.98
C LYS A 147 5.21 -4.26 14.87
N LEU A 148 4.30 -5.03 14.27
CA LEU A 148 3.42 -5.91 15.02
C LEU A 148 4.20 -7.08 15.64
N GLN A 149 5.17 -7.62 14.92
CA GLN A 149 6.07 -8.66 15.42
C GLN A 149 6.85 -8.19 16.65
N ILE A 150 7.34 -6.94 16.65
CA ILE A 150 8.03 -6.35 17.82
C ILE A 150 7.07 -6.31 19.02
N LYS A 151 5.86 -5.76 18.85
CA LYS A 151 4.85 -5.71 19.92
C LYS A 151 4.54 -7.10 20.49
N ILE A 152 4.32 -8.07 19.62
CA ILE A 152 4.05 -9.46 20.03
C ILE A 152 5.26 -10.04 20.78
N SER A 153 6.48 -9.82 20.28
CA SER A 153 7.70 -10.32 20.92
C SER A 153 7.92 -9.69 22.30
N GLU A 154 7.54 -8.43 22.49
CA GLU A 154 7.60 -7.72 23.78
C GLU A 154 6.57 -8.24 24.80
N VAL A 155 5.43 -8.75 24.35
CA VAL A 155 4.42 -9.36 25.23
C VAL A 155 4.82 -10.80 25.58
N VAL A 156 5.27 -11.56 24.58
CA VAL A 156 5.68 -12.95 24.75
C VAL A 156 6.98 -13.05 25.55
N LYS A 157 7.98 -12.18 25.31
CA LYS A 157 9.31 -12.19 25.96
C LYS A 157 9.94 -13.58 26.00
N ASP A 158 10.10 -14.12 27.21
CA ASP A 158 10.68 -15.41 27.59
C ASP A 158 9.64 -16.53 27.77
N LYS A 159 8.36 -16.23 27.49
CA LYS A 159 7.24 -17.16 27.56
C LYS A 159 6.95 -17.78 26.19
N TYR A 160 6.06 -18.75 26.16
CA TYR A 160 5.63 -19.43 24.94
C TYR A 160 4.31 -18.88 24.43
N LEU A 161 4.20 -18.67 23.12
CA LEU A 161 2.93 -18.32 22.48
C LEU A 161 2.13 -19.60 22.20
N ALA A 162 1.11 -19.87 23.00
CA ALA A 162 0.26 -21.05 22.86
C ALA A 162 -0.77 -20.86 21.73
N ALA A 163 -1.39 -19.68 21.65
CA ALA A 163 -2.31 -19.33 20.56
C ALA A 163 -2.38 -17.81 20.35
N MET A 164 -2.91 -17.43 19.18
CA MET A 164 -3.17 -16.04 18.82
C MET A 164 -4.51 -15.97 18.08
N PHE A 165 -5.40 -15.12 18.57
CA PHE A 165 -6.75 -14.94 18.04
C PHE A 165 -6.99 -13.49 17.63
N LEU A 166 -7.78 -13.28 16.58
CA LEU A 166 -8.35 -11.98 16.27
C LEU A 166 -9.69 -11.84 17.02
N THR A 167 -9.83 -10.81 17.84
CA THR A 167 -11.07 -10.55 18.58
C THR A 167 -12.10 -9.84 17.69
N ASP A 168 -13.36 -9.81 18.12
CA ASP A 168 -14.43 -9.08 17.42
C ASP A 168 -14.26 -7.55 17.51
N GLU A 169 -13.41 -7.07 18.43
CA GLU A 169 -13.01 -5.67 18.59
C GLU A 169 -11.76 -5.33 17.75
N ASP A 170 -11.40 -6.18 16.78
CA ASP A 170 -10.26 -6.01 15.89
C ASP A 170 -8.88 -5.91 16.61
N ASN A 171 -8.79 -6.48 17.82
CA ASN A 171 -7.53 -6.62 18.58
C ASN A 171 -6.95 -8.03 18.43
N LEU A 172 -5.67 -8.21 18.78
CA LEU A 172 -5.09 -9.55 18.94
C LEU A 172 -5.14 -9.99 20.40
N LYS A 173 -5.70 -11.18 20.64
CA LYS A 173 -5.59 -11.88 21.92
C LYS A 173 -4.52 -12.95 21.81
N LEU A 174 -3.48 -12.83 22.60
CA LEU A 174 -2.39 -13.79 22.70
C LEU A 174 -2.61 -14.64 23.95
N LEU A 175 -2.55 -15.95 23.80
CA LEU A 175 -2.49 -16.85 24.95
C LEU A 175 -1.03 -17.24 25.15
N ILE A 176 -0.45 -16.76 26.24
CA ILE A 176 0.95 -17.01 26.60
C ILE A 176 1.05 -18.02 27.73
N SER A 177 2.04 -18.91 27.67
CA SER A 177 2.27 -19.95 28.69
C SER A 177 3.71 -19.88 29.21
N ARG A 178 3.90 -20.21 30.49
CA ARG A 178 5.23 -20.37 31.11
C ARG A 178 5.90 -21.69 30.71
N SER A 179 5.13 -22.70 30.31
CA SER A 179 5.62 -24.05 30.02
C SER A 179 5.85 -24.26 28.52
N SER A 180 6.93 -24.96 28.17
CA SER A 180 7.17 -25.47 26.82
C SER A 180 6.33 -26.69 26.48
N ASP A 181 5.79 -27.38 27.48
CA ASP A 181 5.10 -28.68 27.34
C ASP A 181 3.62 -28.49 27.00
N ILE A 182 3.38 -27.76 25.91
CA ILE A 182 2.05 -27.36 25.37
C ILE A 182 1.28 -28.57 24.78
N LEU A 183 1.75 -29.79 25.02
CA LEU A 183 1.08 -31.03 24.64
C LEU A 183 0.14 -31.55 25.74
N LEU A 184 0.32 -31.11 26.98
CA LEU A 184 -0.58 -31.44 28.08
C LEU A 184 -1.77 -30.47 28.05
N LEU A 185 -2.98 -31.04 28.05
CA LEU A 185 -4.24 -30.29 28.05
C LEU A 185 -4.92 -30.41 29.42
N PRO A 186 -5.60 -29.34 29.87
CA PRO A 186 -5.61 -28.00 29.27
C PRO A 186 -4.26 -27.29 29.41
N ILE A 187 -3.93 -26.41 28.47
CA ILE A 187 -2.70 -25.61 28.53
C ILE A 187 -2.96 -24.41 29.45
N GLU A 188 -2.20 -24.29 30.54
CA GLU A 188 -2.21 -23.11 31.38
C GLU A 188 -1.71 -21.88 30.61
N VAL A 189 -2.56 -20.87 30.50
CA VAL A 189 -2.28 -19.66 29.71
C VAL A 189 -2.75 -18.40 30.42
N LYS A 190 -2.03 -17.31 30.20
CA LYS A 190 -2.53 -15.96 30.47
C LYS A 190 -2.91 -15.29 29.15
N PRO A 191 -4.13 -14.70 29.06
CA PRO A 191 -4.50 -13.87 27.93
C PRO A 191 -3.84 -12.49 28.02
N GLU A 192 -3.25 -12.04 26.92
CA GLU A 192 -2.72 -10.68 26.75
C GLU A 192 -3.31 -10.07 25.48
N LEU A 193 -3.76 -8.82 25.58
CA LEU A 193 -4.36 -8.09 24.45
C LEU A 193 -3.34 -7.15 23.80
N ILE A 194 -3.27 -7.18 22.47
CA ILE A 194 -2.44 -6.29 21.67
C ILE A 194 -3.32 -5.51 20.70
N GLU A 195 -3.32 -4.19 20.88
CA GLU A 195 -3.89 -3.25 19.92
C GLU A 195 -2.96 -3.07 18.71
N PHE A 196 -3.56 -3.07 17.52
CA PHE A 196 -2.86 -2.83 16.27
C PHE A 196 -3.76 -2.11 15.26
N ASP A 197 -3.15 -1.52 14.22
CA ASP A 197 -3.91 -0.83 13.17
C ASP A 197 -4.55 -1.84 12.21
N TYR A 198 -5.70 -2.37 12.60
CA TYR A 198 -6.46 -3.31 11.77
C TYR A 198 -6.95 -2.69 10.46
N ILE A 199 -7.26 -1.40 10.45
CA ILE A 199 -7.70 -0.68 9.25
C ILE A 199 -6.56 -0.66 8.22
N GLU A 200 -5.33 -0.39 8.66
CA GLU A 200 -4.14 -0.46 7.82
C GLU A 200 -3.93 -1.88 7.28
N LEU A 201 -3.99 -2.92 8.14
CA LEU A 201 -3.85 -4.31 7.71
C LEU A 201 -4.90 -4.69 6.65
N LYS A 202 -6.17 -4.35 6.88
CA LYS A 202 -7.27 -4.60 5.95
C LYS A 202 -7.05 -3.91 4.60
N SER A 203 -6.55 -2.67 4.60
CA SER A 203 -6.20 -1.93 3.39
C SER A 203 -5.05 -2.59 2.61
N ILE A 204 -4.03 -3.06 3.32
CA ILE A 204 -2.90 -3.79 2.75
C ILE A 204 -3.35 -5.10 2.10
N CYS A 205 -4.10 -5.92 2.84
CA CYS A 205 -4.62 -7.20 2.39
C CYS A 205 -5.53 -7.05 1.17
N LYS A 206 -6.47 -6.09 1.19
CA LYS A 206 -7.33 -5.78 0.04
C LYS A 206 -6.53 -5.42 -1.21
N THR A 207 -5.51 -4.58 -1.08
CA THR A 207 -4.72 -4.12 -2.24
C THR A 207 -3.82 -5.22 -2.81
N LEU A 208 -3.30 -6.09 -1.93
CA LEU A 208 -2.41 -7.19 -2.31
C LEU A 208 -3.16 -8.49 -2.63
N ASN A 209 -4.49 -8.53 -2.44
CA ASN A 209 -5.33 -9.71 -2.57
C ASN A 209 -4.83 -10.86 -1.67
N LEU A 210 -4.71 -10.56 -0.37
CA LEU A 210 -4.30 -11.49 0.69
C LEU A 210 -5.42 -11.62 1.70
N GLU A 211 -5.47 -12.78 2.38
CA GLU A 211 -6.32 -12.96 3.55
C GLU A 211 -5.65 -12.40 4.81
N ILE A 212 -6.44 -11.78 5.69
CA ILE A 212 -5.94 -11.20 6.95
C ILE A 212 -5.38 -12.30 7.85
N MET A 213 -6.10 -13.41 7.98
CA MET A 213 -5.70 -14.54 8.83
C MET A 213 -4.37 -15.14 8.39
N ASP A 214 -4.14 -15.27 7.08
CA ASP A 214 -2.86 -15.78 6.55
C ASP A 214 -1.68 -14.86 6.90
N VAL A 215 -1.89 -13.54 6.89
CA VAL A 215 -0.86 -12.58 7.29
C VAL A 215 -0.57 -12.69 8.78
N LEU A 216 -1.60 -12.76 9.62
CA LEU A 216 -1.44 -12.90 11.07
C LEU A 216 -0.80 -14.25 11.44
N ASP A 217 -1.18 -15.34 10.78
CA ASP A 217 -0.61 -16.66 11.00
C ASP A 217 0.87 -16.71 10.61
N ALA A 218 1.25 -16.04 9.52
CA ALA A 218 2.66 -15.88 9.18
C ALA A 218 3.46 -15.14 10.26
N ILE A 219 2.90 -14.11 10.89
CA ILE A 219 3.53 -13.40 12.02
C ILE A 219 3.67 -14.33 13.22
N ARG A 220 2.60 -15.07 13.58
CA ARG A 220 2.61 -16.06 14.66
C ARG A 220 3.74 -17.07 14.49
N ILE A 221 3.88 -17.65 13.30
CA ILE A 221 4.95 -18.61 12.97
C ILE A 221 6.34 -17.98 13.12
N GLN A 222 6.52 -16.74 12.67
CA GLN A 222 7.80 -16.05 12.76
C GLN A 222 8.22 -15.72 14.21
N VAL A 223 7.27 -15.38 15.08
CA VAL A 223 7.52 -15.18 16.52
C VAL A 223 7.86 -16.51 17.17
N LYS A 224 7.09 -17.57 16.89
CA LYS A 224 7.33 -18.92 17.41
C LYS A 224 8.75 -19.41 17.10
N ASN A 225 9.23 -19.21 15.88
CA ASN A 225 10.58 -19.64 15.47
C ASN A 225 11.73 -18.87 16.15
N LYS A 226 11.51 -17.64 16.63
CA LYS A 226 12.53 -16.86 17.36
C LYS A 226 12.69 -17.30 18.81
N ASN A 227 11.64 -17.86 19.43
CA ASN A 227 11.56 -18.13 20.86
C ASN A 227 11.61 -19.63 21.21
N MET A 228 12.53 -20.38 20.58
CA MET A 228 12.91 -21.79 20.86
C MET A 228 12.33 -22.90 19.95
N MET A 229 13.18 -23.91 19.72
CA MET A 229 12.80 -25.26 19.24
C MET A 229 11.92 -25.95 20.29
N THR A 230 10.60 -25.93 20.13
CA THR A 230 9.69 -26.70 20.99
C THR A 230 8.56 -27.33 20.18
N ASN A 231 8.21 -28.57 20.55
CA ASN A 231 7.06 -29.31 20.02
C ASN A 231 5.77 -28.69 20.57
N THR A 232 5.30 -27.58 20.02
CA THR A 232 4.03 -26.97 20.43
C THR A 232 2.89 -27.47 19.54
N ARG A 233 1.68 -27.55 20.11
CA ARG A 233 0.45 -27.68 19.31
C ARG A 233 0.36 -26.48 18.36
N ASP A 234 0.12 -26.73 17.08
CA ASP A 234 0.10 -25.67 16.06
C ASP A 234 -1.34 -25.19 15.84
N ILE A 235 -1.73 -24.17 16.60
CA ILE A 235 -3.04 -23.53 16.48
C ILE A 235 -2.91 -22.38 15.50
N LYS A 236 -3.57 -22.52 14.34
CA LYS A 236 -3.66 -21.45 13.35
C LYS A 236 -4.45 -20.27 13.88
N VAL A 237 -4.08 -19.07 13.45
CA VAL A 237 -4.84 -17.87 13.79
C VAL A 237 -6.24 -17.96 13.21
N CYS A 238 -7.25 -17.74 14.06
CA CYS A 238 -8.65 -17.62 13.68
C CYS A 238 -9.31 -16.48 14.47
N ARG A 239 -10.60 -16.24 14.22
CA ARG A 239 -11.37 -15.39 15.12
C ARG A 239 -11.57 -16.12 16.43
N GLU A 240 -11.58 -15.37 17.52
CA GLU A 240 -11.87 -15.93 18.83
C GLU A 240 -13.25 -16.58 18.88
N SER A 241 -14.26 -15.91 18.34
CA SER A 241 -15.65 -16.39 18.27
C SER A 241 -15.84 -17.66 17.42
N ASP A 242 -14.87 -18.00 16.56
CA ASP A 242 -14.89 -19.19 15.72
C ASP A 242 -14.19 -20.40 16.38
N PHE A 243 -13.52 -20.21 17.52
CA PHE A 243 -12.76 -21.28 18.19
C PHE A 243 -13.63 -22.05 19.19
N THR A 244 -14.01 -23.28 18.87
CA THR A 244 -14.99 -24.06 19.65
C THR A 244 -14.41 -24.82 20.83
N ASP A 245 -13.13 -25.19 20.77
CA ASP A 245 -12.52 -26.13 21.73
C ASP A 245 -11.77 -25.39 22.84
N PHE A 246 -12.17 -24.14 23.16
CA PHE A 246 -11.43 -23.26 24.05
C PHE A 246 -11.27 -23.86 25.45
N ASP A 247 -12.38 -24.24 26.08
CA ASP A 247 -12.42 -24.74 27.46
C ASP A 247 -11.72 -26.10 27.62
N GLU A 248 -11.63 -26.90 26.56
CA GLU A 248 -10.91 -28.18 26.56
C GLU A 248 -9.42 -28.01 26.26
N THR A 249 -9.04 -26.90 25.61
CA THR A 249 -7.67 -26.66 25.16
C THR A 249 -6.88 -25.80 26.14
N PHE A 250 -7.53 -24.85 26.83
CA PHE A 250 -6.87 -23.83 27.63
C PHE A 250 -7.46 -23.71 29.04
N GLU A 251 -6.59 -23.46 30.00
CA GLU A 251 -6.96 -23.07 31.36
C GLU A 251 -6.41 -21.65 31.62
N ILE A 252 -7.31 -20.70 31.86
CA ILE A 252 -6.91 -19.31 32.14
C ILE A 252 -6.45 -19.20 33.58
N VAL A 253 -5.19 -18.81 33.78
CA VAL A 253 -4.62 -18.59 35.10
C VAL A 253 -4.62 -17.11 35.49
N SER A 254 -4.74 -16.85 36.80
CA SER A 254 -4.78 -15.49 37.34
C SER A 254 -3.40 -14.82 37.31
N GLU A 255 -3.34 -13.50 37.47
CA GLU A 255 -2.07 -12.75 37.47
C GLU A 255 -1.16 -13.09 38.66
N GLU A 256 -1.73 -13.56 39.78
CA GLU A 256 -0.97 -14.02 40.95
C GLU A 256 -0.32 -15.39 40.71
N ASP A 257 -0.89 -16.17 39.79
CA ASP A 257 -0.44 -17.51 39.40
C ASP A 257 0.47 -17.50 38.14
N PHE A 258 0.61 -16.35 37.45
CA PHE A 258 1.28 -16.19 36.14
C PHE A 258 2.49 -15.25 36.06
#